data_AF-A0A2V8WA70-F1
#
_entry.id   AF-A0A2V8WA70-F1
#
_cell.length_a   1.000
_cell.length_b   1.000
_cell.length_c   1.000
_cell.angle_alpha   90.00
_cell.angle_beta   90.00
_cell.angle_gamma   90.00
#
_symmetry.space_group_name_H-M   'P 1'
#
loop_
_entity.id
_entity.type
_entity.pdbx_description
1 polymer ?
#
loop_
_entity_poly.entity_id
_entity_poly.type
_entity_poly.pdbx_seq_one_letter_code
_entity_poly.pdbx_strand_id
1 'polypeptide(L)'
;MNSWSESGWEENFGSAWVFLCLAFCAHVADEALTGFLPIYNATVLAMRSQYNWFPMPTFEFREWLTGLIVANIVLLLLTPLAFRNAQWLRPLAYVHAGVHLLNGTGHTLATIFGQTVSTIHFARPAPGFYSSPLLFAGSIYLLIRLRTSRRGQSLAAVS
;
A
#
# COMPACT_ATOMS: atom_id res chain seq x y z
N MET A 1 -21.43 0.72 -40.02
CA MET A 1 -21.77 0.85 -38.58
C MET A 1 -21.14 -0.31 -37.84
N ASN A 2 -19.90 -0.14 -37.38
CA ASN A 2 -19.28 -1.04 -36.41
C ASN A 2 -19.00 -0.21 -35.16
N SER A 3 -20.02 -0.09 -34.31
CA SER A 3 -19.89 0.42 -32.95
C SER A 3 -19.19 -0.63 -32.10
N TRP A 4 -17.90 -0.82 -32.33
CA TRP A 4 -17.06 -1.41 -31.30
C TRP A 4 -17.04 -0.38 -30.18
N SER A 5 -17.81 -0.66 -29.13
CA SER A 5 -17.57 -0.09 -27.82
C SER A 5 -16.21 -0.59 -27.33
N GLU A 6 -15.12 -0.07 -27.92
CA GLU A 6 -13.90 0.10 -27.17
C GLU A 6 -14.26 1.12 -26.10
N SER A 7 -14.87 0.62 -25.02
CA SER A 7 -14.98 1.35 -23.78
C SER A 7 -13.55 1.71 -23.46
N GLY A 8 -13.22 2.97 -23.75
CA GLY A 8 -12.00 3.62 -23.30
C GLY A 8 -12.00 3.49 -21.79
N TRP A 9 -11.43 2.40 -21.30
CA TRP A 9 -10.94 2.31 -19.95
C TRP A 9 -9.94 3.44 -19.88
N GLU A 10 -10.43 4.60 -19.45
CA GLU A 10 -9.69 5.85 -19.50
C GLU A 10 -8.23 5.59 -19.12
N GLU A 11 -7.31 6.13 -19.91
CA GLU A 11 -5.87 5.94 -19.77
C GLU A 11 -5.31 6.57 -18.48
N ASN A 12 -6.07 6.57 -17.39
CA ASN A 12 -5.71 7.02 -16.07
C ASN A 12 -5.38 5.83 -15.14
N PHE A 13 -5.09 6.13 -13.88
CA PHE A 13 -4.79 5.15 -12.84
C PHE A 13 -5.76 5.24 -11.65
N GLY A 14 -6.89 5.94 -11.81
CA GLY A 14 -7.84 6.24 -10.74
C GLY A 14 -8.47 5.00 -10.10
N SER A 15 -8.91 4.03 -10.89
CA SER A 15 -9.49 2.80 -10.34
C SER A 15 -8.48 1.96 -9.56
N ALA A 16 -7.23 1.89 -10.01
CA ALA A 16 -6.17 1.21 -9.27
C ALA A 16 -5.77 1.95 -8.00
N TRP A 17 -5.79 3.29 -8.04
CA TRP A 17 -5.58 4.14 -6.87
C TRP A 17 -6.63 3.86 -5.79
N VAL A 18 -7.92 3.91 -6.15
CA VAL A 18 -9.03 3.63 -5.23
C VAL A 18 -8.92 2.23 -4.67
N PHE A 19 -8.66 1.24 -5.53
CA PHE A 19 -8.51 -0.15 -5.10
C PHE A 19 -7.42 -0.28 -4.04
N LEU A 20 -6.24 0.33 -4.25
CA LEU A 20 -5.15 0.26 -3.27
C LEU A 20 -5.49 1.01 -1.97
N CYS A 21 -6.20 2.14 -2.04
CA CYS A 21 -6.68 2.83 -0.84
C CYS A 21 -7.64 1.94 -0.02
N LEU A 22 -8.57 1.26 -0.68
CA LEU A 22 -9.51 0.35 0.00
C LEU A 22 -8.80 -0.89 0.55
N ALA A 23 -7.83 -1.44 -0.18
CA ALA A 23 -6.97 -2.51 0.31
C ALA A 23 -6.18 -2.06 1.54
N PHE A 24 -5.69 -0.82 1.56
CA PHE A 24 -5.03 -0.25 2.73
C PHE A 24 -5.99 -0.09 3.91
N CYS A 25 -7.23 0.39 3.71
CA CYS A 25 -8.25 0.40 4.76
C CYS A 25 -8.45 -0.97 5.39
N ALA A 26 -8.66 -1.98 4.54
CA ALA A 26 -8.89 -3.35 4.98
C ALA A 26 -7.68 -3.89 5.74
N HIS A 27 -6.47 -3.52 5.31
CA HIS A 27 -5.24 -3.93 5.95
C HIS A 27 -5.04 -3.29 7.32
N VAL A 28 -5.30 -1.99 7.47
CA VAL A 28 -5.26 -1.31 8.78
C VAL A 28 -6.25 -1.94 9.76
N ALA A 29 -7.46 -2.28 9.28
CA ALA A 29 -8.45 -2.96 10.10
C ALA A 29 -7.98 -4.36 10.53
N ASP A 30 -7.44 -5.15 9.60
CA ASP A 30 -6.88 -6.47 9.88
C ASP A 30 -5.73 -6.40 10.92
N GLU A 31 -4.77 -5.51 10.72
CA GLU A 31 -3.65 -5.28 11.66
C GLU A 31 -4.13 -4.87 13.06
N ALA A 32 -5.14 -4.00 13.14
CA ALA A 32 -5.73 -3.56 14.39
C ALA A 32 -6.45 -4.72 15.12
N LEU A 33 -7.13 -5.60 14.38
CA LEU A 33 -7.86 -6.75 14.92
C LEU A 33 -6.94 -7.92 15.30
N THR A 34 -5.81 -8.05 14.61
CA THR A 34 -4.87 -9.18 14.79
C THR A 34 -3.66 -8.85 15.67
N GLY A 35 -3.54 -7.61 16.16
CA GLY A 35 -2.53 -7.23 17.14
C GLY A 35 -1.14 -6.99 16.53
N PHE A 36 -1.08 -6.30 15.38
CA PHE A 36 0.18 -5.96 14.72
C PHE A 36 1.09 -5.05 15.55
N LEU A 37 0.52 -4.01 16.16
CA LEU A 37 1.30 -2.92 16.75
C LEU A 37 2.27 -3.37 17.87
N PRO A 38 1.90 -4.26 18.81
CA PRO A 38 2.86 -4.80 19.78
C PRO A 38 4.07 -5.49 19.13
N ILE A 39 3.85 -6.27 18.06
CA ILE A 39 4.92 -6.96 17.33
C ILE A 39 5.81 -5.94 16.61
N TYR A 40 5.21 -4.94 15.97
CA TYR A 40 5.93 -3.85 15.33
C TYR A 40 6.83 -3.11 16.32
N ASN A 41 6.28 -2.64 17.44
CA ASN A 41 7.04 -1.90 18.45
C ASN A 41 8.18 -2.74 19.03
N ALA A 42 7.92 -4.02 19.34
CA ALA A 42 8.96 -4.93 19.82
C ALA A 42 10.08 -5.13 18.78
N THR A 43 9.72 -5.25 17.50
CA THR A 43 10.67 -5.35 16.38
C THR A 43 11.51 -4.08 16.24
N VAL A 44 10.90 -2.90 16.33
CA VAL A 44 11.59 -1.61 16.29
C VAL A 44 12.60 -1.49 17.43
N LEU A 45 12.22 -1.85 18.65
CA LEU A 45 13.10 -1.80 19.81
C LEU A 45 14.25 -2.80 19.69
N ALA A 46 13.98 -4.02 19.21
CA ALA A 46 15.00 -5.03 18.96
C ALA A 46 15.99 -4.60 17.86
N MET A 47 15.52 -3.93 16.81
CA MET A 47 16.39 -3.38 15.77
C MET A 47 17.22 -2.22 16.29
N ARG A 48 16.63 -1.31 17.10
CA ARG A 48 17.35 -0.18 17.68
C ARG A 48 18.42 -0.59 18.69
N SER A 49 18.22 -1.67 19.43
CA SER A 49 19.23 -2.17 20.36
C SER A 49 20.48 -2.70 19.65
N GLN A 50 20.34 -3.15 18.39
CA GLN A 50 21.46 -3.59 17.54
C GLN A 50 21.98 -2.46 16.64
N TYR A 51 21.09 -1.57 16.18
CA TYR A 51 21.37 -0.53 15.20
C TYR A 51 20.77 0.81 15.66
N ASN A 52 21.57 1.61 16.38
CA ASN A 52 21.12 2.91 16.92
C ASN A 52 20.59 3.89 15.86
N TRP A 53 20.98 3.74 14.58
CA TRP A 53 20.53 4.60 13.48
C TRP A 53 19.16 4.21 12.91
N PHE A 54 18.53 3.12 13.38
CA PHE A 54 17.29 2.59 12.83
C PHE A 54 16.13 3.61 12.98
N PRO A 55 15.59 4.15 11.87
CA PRO A 55 14.79 5.37 11.90
C PRO A 55 13.33 5.16 12.32
N MET A 56 12.86 3.92 12.38
CA MET A 56 11.44 3.62 12.65
C MET A 56 11.08 3.95 14.10
N PRO A 57 10.06 4.79 14.36
CA PRO A 57 9.59 5.09 15.72
C PRO A 57 8.70 3.98 16.27
N THR A 58 8.46 4.01 17.58
CA THR A 58 7.38 3.24 18.23
C THR A 58 6.13 4.11 18.32
N PHE A 59 4.96 3.49 18.35
CA PHE A 59 3.69 4.20 18.45
C PHE A 59 2.79 3.64 19.53
N GLU A 60 1.97 4.53 20.09
CA GLU A 60 0.79 4.17 20.84
C GLU A 60 -0.37 3.84 19.88
N PHE A 61 -1.30 2.99 20.32
CA PHE A 61 -2.35 2.45 19.44
C PHE A 61 -3.25 3.53 18.83
N ARG A 62 -3.62 4.55 19.62
CA ARG A 62 -4.52 5.62 19.17
C ARG A 62 -3.87 6.48 18.10
N GLU A 63 -2.62 6.85 18.31
CA GLU A 63 -1.81 7.69 17.45
C GLU A 63 -1.52 6.97 16.12
N TRP A 64 -1.12 5.69 16.21
CA TRP A 64 -0.93 4.83 15.05
C TRP A 64 -2.20 4.72 14.20
N LEU A 65 -3.32 4.32 14.83
CA LEU A 65 -4.57 4.09 14.11
C LEU A 65 -5.13 5.39 13.51
N THR A 66 -5.10 6.49 14.28
CA THR A 66 -5.58 7.80 13.82
C THR A 66 -4.74 8.31 12.66
N GLY A 67 -3.41 8.17 12.74
CA GLY A 67 -2.50 8.56 11.66
C GLY A 67 -2.81 7.81 10.37
N LEU A 68 -3.04 6.50 10.44
CA LEU A 68 -3.37 5.67 9.28
C LEU A 68 -4.76 6.01 8.70
N ILE A 69 -5.76 6.26 9.54
CA ILE A 69 -7.08 6.71 9.10
C ILE A 69 -6.98 8.04 8.36
N VAL A 70 -6.28 9.03 8.93
CA VAL A 70 -6.11 10.35 8.31
C VAL A 70 -5.35 10.22 6.99
N ALA A 71 -4.24 9.48 6.96
CA ALA A 71 -3.48 9.24 5.74
C ALA A 71 -4.35 8.62 4.65
N ASN A 72 -5.16 7.63 4.99
CA ASN A 72 -6.05 6.97 4.05
C ASN A 72 -7.18 7.90 3.55
N ILE A 73 -7.77 8.73 4.41
CA ILE A 73 -8.75 9.74 4.00
C ILE A 73 -8.11 10.71 3.01
N VAL A 74 -6.91 11.21 3.28
CA VAL A 74 -6.19 12.11 2.37
C VAL A 74 -5.96 11.43 1.02
N LEU A 75 -5.52 10.17 1.00
CA LEU A 75 -5.33 9.41 -0.24
C LEU A 75 -6.64 9.26 -1.01
N LEU A 76 -7.76 8.95 -0.34
CA LEU A 76 -9.08 8.87 -0.96
C LEU A 76 -9.53 10.22 -1.53
N LEU A 77 -9.26 11.34 -0.84
CA LEU A 77 -9.59 12.69 -1.33
C LEU A 77 -8.80 13.07 -2.61
N LEU A 78 -7.62 12.47 -2.83
CA LEU A 78 -6.84 12.66 -4.06
C LEU A 78 -7.36 11.83 -5.25
N THR A 79 -8.36 10.98 -5.05
CA THR A 79 -8.94 10.13 -6.11
C THR A 79 -9.35 10.89 -7.37
N PRO A 80 -10.04 12.05 -7.31
CA PRO A 80 -10.43 12.77 -8.53
C PRO A 80 -9.22 13.15 -9.41
N LEU A 81 -8.07 13.43 -8.79
CA LEU A 81 -6.83 13.75 -9.49
C LEU A 81 -6.20 12.52 -10.13
N ALA A 82 -6.35 11.34 -9.52
CA ALA A 82 -5.91 10.07 -10.09
C ALA A 82 -6.73 9.70 -11.34
N PHE A 83 -8.04 9.95 -11.33
CA PHE A 83 -8.90 9.80 -12.52
C PHE A 83 -8.57 10.83 -13.60
N ARG A 84 -8.24 12.07 -13.23
CA ARG A 84 -7.71 13.08 -14.16
C ARG A 84 -6.28 12.81 -14.64
N ASN A 85 -5.66 11.71 -14.21
CA ASN A 85 -4.31 11.30 -14.60
C ASN A 85 -3.25 12.38 -14.31
N ALA A 86 -3.42 13.13 -13.21
CA ALA A 86 -2.56 14.26 -12.88
C ALA A 86 -1.09 13.84 -12.77
N GLN A 87 -0.22 14.44 -13.59
CA GLN A 87 1.20 14.06 -13.70
C GLN A 87 1.95 14.17 -12.37
N TRP A 88 1.67 15.21 -11.58
CA TRP A 88 2.32 15.45 -10.29
C TRP A 88 1.92 14.42 -9.21
N LEU A 89 0.78 13.74 -9.37
CA LEU A 89 0.33 12.72 -8.43
C LEU A 89 1.07 11.38 -8.63
N ARG A 90 1.71 11.19 -9.78
CA ARG A 90 2.34 9.93 -10.17
C ARG A 90 3.51 9.52 -9.26
N PRO A 91 4.44 10.41 -8.86
CA PRO A 91 5.46 10.06 -7.86
C PRO A 91 4.85 9.56 -6.56
N LEU A 92 3.79 10.22 -6.06
CA LEU A 92 3.08 9.78 -4.85
C LEU A 92 2.44 8.39 -5.05
N ALA A 93 1.83 8.15 -6.22
CA ALA A 93 1.25 6.84 -6.55
C ALA A 93 2.30 5.72 -6.62
N TYR A 94 3.51 6.00 -7.13
CA TYR A 94 4.62 5.05 -7.11
C TYR A 94 5.09 4.75 -5.68
N VAL A 95 5.22 5.77 -4.83
CA VAL A 95 5.60 5.59 -3.42
C VAL A 95 4.54 4.77 -2.69
N HIS A 96 3.26 5.11 -2.85
CA HIS A 96 2.14 4.41 -2.24
C HIS A 96 2.11 2.92 -2.66
N ALA A 97 2.23 2.64 -3.96
CA ALA A 97 2.34 1.27 -4.46
C ALA A 97 3.58 0.55 -3.91
N GLY A 98 4.74 1.21 -3.88
CA GLY A 98 5.98 0.61 -3.39
C GLY A 98 5.90 0.23 -1.91
N VAL A 99 5.42 1.15 -1.07
CA VAL A 99 5.25 0.92 0.37
C VAL A 99 4.31 -0.24 0.63
N HIS A 100 3.16 -0.30 -0.03
CA HIS A 100 2.19 -1.37 0.18
C HIS A 100 2.60 -2.72 -0.42
N LEU A 101 3.38 -2.71 -1.51
CA LEU A 101 3.97 -3.92 -2.06
C LEU A 101 4.97 -4.53 -1.06
N LEU A 102 5.84 -3.69 -0.49
CA LEU A 102 6.80 -4.12 0.52
C LEU A 102 6.10 -4.56 1.81
N ASN A 103 5.05 -3.85 2.21
CA ASN A 103 4.23 -4.20 3.37
C ASN A 103 3.62 -5.60 3.17
N GLY A 104 2.79 -5.81 2.13
CA GLY A 104 2.16 -7.12 1.90
C GLY A 104 3.17 -8.27 1.73
N THR A 105 4.32 -8.00 1.13
CA THR A 105 5.44 -8.96 1.06
C THR A 105 6.00 -9.26 2.46
N GLY A 106 6.21 -8.24 3.28
CA GLY A 106 6.69 -8.35 4.65
C GLY A 106 5.82 -9.26 5.51
N HIS A 107 4.50 -9.08 5.52
CA HIS A 107 3.58 -9.95 6.26
C HIS A 107 3.56 -11.39 5.75
N THR A 108 3.72 -11.58 4.44
CA THR A 108 3.81 -12.91 3.83
C THR A 108 5.09 -13.62 4.30
N LEU A 109 6.24 -12.96 4.22
CA LEU A 109 7.52 -13.51 4.68
C LEU A 109 7.52 -13.75 6.19
N ALA A 110 7.02 -12.79 6.96
CA ALA A 110 6.89 -12.91 8.41
C ALA A 110 6.01 -14.11 8.78
N THR A 111 4.94 -14.39 8.04
CA THR A 111 4.11 -15.59 8.23
C THR A 111 4.87 -16.88 7.93
N ILE A 112 5.64 -16.92 6.83
CA ILE A 112 6.46 -18.08 6.45
C ILE A 112 7.51 -18.38 7.52
N PHE A 113 8.20 -17.34 8.02
CA PHE A 113 9.26 -17.49 9.01
C PHE A 113 8.74 -17.61 10.45
N GLY A 114 7.55 -17.09 10.76
CA GLY A 114 6.98 -17.04 12.11
C GLY A 114 7.67 -16.03 13.05
N GLN A 115 8.44 -15.11 12.48
CA GLN A 115 9.23 -14.11 13.19
C GLN A 115 9.46 -12.90 12.29
N THR A 116 9.70 -11.73 12.88
CA THR A 116 10.13 -10.52 12.14
C THR A 116 11.64 -10.41 12.12
N VAL A 117 12.25 -10.47 13.30
CA VAL A 117 13.69 -10.59 13.54
C VAL A 117 13.93 -11.82 14.40
N SER A 118 15.17 -12.29 14.48
CA SER A 118 15.54 -13.53 15.18
C SER A 118 15.10 -13.59 16.65
N THR A 119 14.83 -12.45 17.28
CA THR A 119 14.41 -12.36 18.68
C THR A 119 12.90 -12.19 18.86
N ILE A 120 12.14 -11.89 17.80
CA ILE A 120 10.70 -11.57 17.88
C ILE A 120 9.90 -12.59 17.09
N HIS A 121 9.30 -13.53 17.82
CA HIS A 121 8.45 -14.59 17.30
C HIS A 121 6.97 -14.31 17.61
N PHE A 122 6.07 -14.85 16.80
CA PHE A 122 4.64 -14.71 16.99
C PHE A 122 3.87 -15.93 16.48
N ALA A 123 2.64 -16.11 16.98
CA ALA A 123 1.74 -17.12 16.48
C ALA A 123 1.37 -16.83 15.02
N ARG A 124 1.47 -17.83 14.15
CA ARG A 124 1.15 -17.69 12.73
C ARG A 124 -0.38 -17.74 12.52
N PRO A 125 -0.92 -17.04 11.51
CA PRO A 125 -0.22 -16.17 10.56
C PRO A 125 0.17 -14.81 11.18
N ALA A 126 1.09 -14.09 10.54
CA ALA A 126 1.44 -12.74 10.99
C ALA A 126 0.18 -11.85 11.02
N PRO A 127 0.04 -10.95 12.01
CA PRO A 127 -1.03 -9.96 12.00
C PRO A 127 -1.05 -9.19 10.68
N GLY A 128 -2.23 -8.95 10.09
CA GLY A 128 -2.35 -8.32 8.76
C GLY A 128 -2.20 -9.27 7.56
N PHE A 129 -1.97 -10.57 7.78
CA PHE A 129 -1.76 -11.53 6.68
C PHE A 129 -2.99 -11.71 5.79
N TYR A 130 -4.21 -11.71 6.34
CA TYR A 130 -5.42 -11.99 5.56
C TYR A 130 -5.72 -10.92 4.50
N SER A 131 -5.36 -9.67 4.80
CA SER A 131 -5.51 -8.52 3.92
C SER A 131 -4.27 -8.25 3.05
N SER A 132 -3.10 -8.82 3.38
CA SER A 132 -1.85 -8.63 2.64
C SER A 132 -1.91 -8.99 1.14
N PRO A 133 -2.62 -10.05 0.71
CA PRO A 133 -2.84 -10.33 -0.71
C PRO A 133 -3.53 -9.19 -1.45
N LEU A 134 -4.46 -8.47 -0.80
CA LEU A 134 -5.13 -7.32 -1.41
C LEU A 134 -4.17 -6.14 -1.60
N LEU A 135 -3.31 -5.86 -0.62
CA LEU A 135 -2.25 -4.85 -0.75
C LEU A 135 -1.29 -5.19 -1.88
N PHE A 136 -0.86 -6.44 -1.97
CA PHE A 136 0.06 -6.90 -3.00
C PHE A 136 -0.56 -6.77 -4.40
N ALA A 137 -1.79 -7.28 -4.57
CA ALA A 137 -2.54 -7.18 -5.82
C ALA A 137 -2.80 -5.72 -6.21
N GLY A 138 -3.22 -4.88 -5.26
CA GLY A 138 -3.52 -3.47 -5.51
C GLY A 138 -2.28 -2.67 -5.91
N SER A 139 -1.14 -2.99 -5.30
CA SER A 139 0.13 -2.35 -5.63
C SER A 139 0.58 -2.70 -7.04
N ILE A 140 0.51 -3.98 -7.43
CA ILE A 140 0.80 -4.41 -8.80
C ILE A 140 -0.15 -3.76 -9.79
N TYR A 141 -1.45 -3.74 -9.47
CA TYR A 141 -2.45 -3.13 -10.33
C TYR A 141 -2.17 -1.64 -10.57
N LEU A 142 -1.83 -0.90 -9.50
CA LEU A 142 -1.47 0.52 -9.61
C LEU A 142 -0.19 0.73 -10.44
N LEU A 143 0.85 -0.09 -10.24
CA LEU A 143 2.07 -0.01 -11.03
C LEU A 143 1.83 -0.27 -12.54
N ILE A 144 0.99 -1.26 -12.87
CA ILE A 144 0.59 -1.53 -14.25
C ILE A 144 -0.16 -0.34 -14.84
N ARG A 145 -1.16 0.18 -14.12
CA ARG A 145 -1.96 1.32 -14.60
C ARG A 145 -1.14 2.60 -14.74
N LEU A 146 -0.19 2.85 -13.85
CA LEU A 146 0.78 3.95 -14.00
C LEU A 146 1.61 3.78 -15.29
N ARG A 147 2.09 2.57 -15.60
CA ARG A 147 2.87 2.34 -16.84
C ARG A 147 2.02 2.53 -18.10
N THR A 148 0.82 1.97 -18.13
CA THR A 148 -0.06 2.05 -19.30
C THR A 148 -0.56 3.47 -19.55
N SER A 149 -1.00 4.18 -18.50
CA SER A 149 -1.45 5.57 -18.60
C SER A 149 -0.39 6.54 -19.12
N ARG A 150 0.90 6.27 -18.87
CA ARG A 150 1.99 7.09 -19.40
C ARG A 150 2.18 6.90 -20.90
N ARG A 151 2.10 5.65 -21.37
CA ARG A 151 2.28 5.32 -22.79
C ARG A 151 1.18 5.96 -23.63
N GLY A 152 -0.06 5.88 -23.16
CA GLY A 152 -1.21 6.52 -23.78
C GLY A 152 -1.06 8.03 -23.94
N GLN A 153 -0.71 8.72 -22.84
CA GLN A 153 -0.42 10.17 -22.89
C GLN A 153 0.72 10.53 -23.85
N SER A 154 1.78 9.73 -23.92
CA SER A 154 2.89 9.97 -24.86
C SER A 154 2.48 9.80 -26.31
N LEU A 155 1.61 8.83 -26.63
CA LEU A 155 1.09 8.64 -27.99
C LEU A 155 0.17 9.79 -28.40
N ALA A 156 -0.73 10.21 -27.52
CA ALA A 156 -1.64 11.34 -27.76
C ALA A 156 -0.92 12.69 -27.92
N ALA A 157 0.26 12.86 -27.32
CA ALA A 157 1.05 14.08 -27.46
C ALA A 157 1.83 14.17 -28.80
N VAL A 158 1.94 13.06 -29.54
CA VAL A 158 2.70 12.97 -30.80
C VAL A 158 1.80 12.93 -32.04
N SER A 159 0.51 12.61 -31.86
CA SER A 159 -0.54 12.66 -32.90
C SER A 159 -1.10 14.06 -33.10
#